data_AF-A0A7Y8HN85-F1
#
_entry.id   AF-A0A7Y8HN85-F1
#
_cell.length_a   1.000
_cell.length_b   1.000
_cell.length_c   1.000
_cell.angle_alpha   90.00
_cell.angle_beta   90.00
_cell.angle_gamma   90.00
#
_symmetry.space_group_name_H-M   'P 1'
#
loop_
_entity.id
_entity.type
_entity.pdbx_description
1 polymer ?
#
loop_
_entity_poly.entity_id
_entity_poly.type
_entity_poly.pdbx_seq_one_letter_code
_entity_poly.pdbx_strand_id
1 'polypeptide(L)'
;MKQASVKKKMTVLTGAALMLVAGMGQSAEAFNFQQGDLILAIYGNRTPTEGTEAIINLTDLTAPGSGPSMNVLSSTPATTYQFDLSAYLSAAGIIDNNPATPDYPLRYTVMGYQADGSTGGFSSLGGTSLSNQVGTVHGSVGSFAVGMQNWSGAATDANMPNLTPPGQNGSVIAFDNPNSASARTFTTERLFNSFNVVMAGNLDQLLYLVQGDSELIDDPLLGKGQALLTANGNFQITGGELAPVPVPAAAVLFGTGLIGLVGIARRKLFGQAA
;
A
#
# COMPACT_ATOMS: atom_id res chain seq x y z
N MET A 1 -79.24 -13.13 -14.52
CA MET A 1 -78.26 -12.24 -15.19
C MET A 1 -76.93 -12.38 -14.46
N LYS A 2 -75.86 -12.66 -15.21
CA LYS A 2 -74.50 -12.98 -14.72
C LYS A 2 -73.82 -11.70 -14.23
N GLN A 3 -73.27 -11.69 -13.01
CA GLN A 3 -72.24 -10.73 -12.63
C GLN A 3 -70.93 -11.45 -12.35
N ALA A 4 -69.91 -10.99 -13.06
CA ALA A 4 -68.61 -11.61 -13.21
C ALA A 4 -67.70 -11.37 -12.00
N SER A 5 -66.96 -12.42 -11.67
CA SER A 5 -65.86 -12.46 -10.72
C SER A 5 -64.70 -11.54 -11.14
N VAL A 6 -64.33 -10.59 -10.29
CA VAL A 6 -63.08 -9.83 -10.42
C VAL A 6 -62.06 -10.43 -9.45
N LYS A 7 -61.14 -11.24 -9.99
CA LYS A 7 -59.94 -11.73 -9.28
C LYS A 7 -58.94 -10.58 -9.17
N LYS A 8 -58.75 -10.03 -7.97
CA LYS A 8 -57.62 -9.12 -7.68
C LYS A 8 -56.33 -9.94 -7.66
N LYS A 9 -55.45 -9.70 -8.63
CA LYS A 9 -54.06 -10.19 -8.60
C LYS A 9 -53.28 -9.33 -7.60
N MET A 10 -52.82 -9.95 -6.53
CA MET A 10 -51.93 -9.33 -5.55
C MET A 10 -50.50 -9.61 -6.01
N THR A 11 -49.88 -8.63 -6.66
CA THR A 11 -48.46 -8.66 -7.00
C THR A 11 -47.68 -8.28 -5.74
N VAL A 12 -47.12 -9.28 -5.06
CA VAL A 12 -46.17 -9.07 -3.96
C VAL A 12 -44.86 -8.61 -4.60
N LEU A 13 -44.62 -7.30 -4.55
CA LEU A 13 -43.34 -6.70 -4.90
C LEU A 13 -42.39 -6.96 -3.71
N THR A 14 -41.51 -7.94 -3.86
CA THR A 14 -40.42 -8.22 -2.92
C THR A 14 -39.51 -6.99 -2.90
N GLY A 15 -39.59 -6.20 -1.84
CA GLY A 15 -38.83 -4.96 -1.68
C GLY A 15 -37.35 -5.25 -1.58
N ALA A 16 -36.59 -4.85 -2.60
CA ALA A 16 -35.18 -4.55 -2.44
C ALA A 16 -35.09 -3.32 -1.53
N ALA A 17 -34.40 -3.47 -0.40
CA ALA A 17 -34.08 -2.36 0.49
C ALA A 17 -33.14 -1.39 -0.26
N LEU A 18 -33.71 -0.35 -0.85
CA LEU A 18 -32.98 0.86 -1.24
C LEU A 18 -32.55 1.56 0.05
N MET A 19 -31.29 1.42 0.45
CA MET A 19 -30.68 2.33 1.41
C MET A 19 -30.57 3.72 0.78
N LEU A 20 -31.61 4.52 0.97
CA LEU A 20 -31.60 5.96 0.73
C LEU A 20 -30.74 6.63 1.82
N VAL A 21 -29.42 6.67 1.60
CA VAL A 21 -28.53 7.61 2.30
C VAL A 21 -28.64 8.95 1.57
N ALA A 22 -29.75 9.65 1.80
CA ALA A 22 -29.96 11.00 1.29
C ALA A 22 -29.77 12.01 2.43
N GLY A 23 -28.73 12.84 2.33
CA GLY A 23 -28.80 14.21 2.84
C GLY A 23 -28.26 14.49 4.25
N MET A 24 -27.35 13.68 4.80
CA MET A 24 -26.42 14.24 5.77
C MET A 24 -25.31 14.91 4.96
N GLY A 25 -25.28 16.24 4.93
CA GLY A 25 -24.13 16.98 4.45
C GLY A 25 -22.95 16.61 5.34
N GLN A 26 -22.25 15.53 5.00
CA GLN A 26 -20.98 15.22 5.60
C GLN A 26 -20.10 16.41 5.26
N SER A 27 -19.60 17.07 6.31
CA SER A 27 -18.52 18.03 6.17
C SER A 27 -17.48 17.38 5.27
N ALA A 28 -17.11 18.07 4.19
CA ALA A 28 -15.98 17.70 3.37
C ALA A 28 -14.72 17.75 4.25
N GLU A 29 -14.48 16.69 5.03
CA GLU A 29 -13.24 16.56 5.78
C GLU A 29 -12.16 16.25 4.75
N ALA A 30 -11.42 17.30 4.43
CA ALA A 30 -10.17 17.25 3.73
C ALA A 30 -9.30 16.16 4.36
N PHE A 31 -8.98 15.12 3.59
CA PHE A 31 -8.05 14.10 4.04
C PHE A 31 -6.65 14.72 4.06
N ASN A 32 -6.16 15.09 5.24
CA ASN A 32 -4.90 15.84 5.37
C ASN A 32 -3.81 14.95 5.99
N PHE A 33 -2.95 14.40 5.15
CA PHE A 33 -1.81 13.60 5.61
C PHE A 33 -0.75 14.50 6.26
N GLN A 34 -0.44 14.26 7.52
CA GLN A 34 0.65 14.96 8.21
C GLN A 34 1.99 14.25 8.00
N GLN A 35 3.07 14.98 8.30
CA GLN A 35 4.38 14.35 8.44
C GLN A 35 4.35 13.30 9.57
N GLY A 36 4.91 12.13 9.30
CA GLY A 36 4.92 11.00 10.23
C GLY A 36 3.75 10.04 10.06
N ASP A 37 2.74 10.41 9.26
CA ASP A 37 1.60 9.54 8.99
C ASP A 37 1.94 8.35 8.11
N LEU A 38 1.23 7.25 8.33
CA LEU A 38 1.24 6.08 7.48
C LEU A 38 -0.06 5.98 6.71
N ILE A 39 0.06 5.96 5.40
CA ILE A 39 -1.04 5.88 4.45
C ILE A 39 -1.08 4.48 3.89
N LEU A 40 -2.25 3.85 3.95
CA LEU A 40 -2.58 2.66 3.17
C LEU A 40 -3.43 3.08 1.99
N ALA A 41 -2.97 2.76 0.77
CA ALA A 41 -3.78 2.87 -0.43
C ALA A 41 -4.09 1.48 -0.98
N ILE A 42 -5.36 1.26 -1.33
CA ILE A 42 -5.87 0.02 -1.90
C ILE A 42 -6.50 0.36 -3.25
N TYR A 43 -5.99 -0.21 -4.34
CA TYR A 43 -6.33 0.18 -5.71
C TYR A 43 -6.21 -1.02 -6.67
N GLY A 44 -6.98 -1.04 -7.76
CA GLY A 44 -6.97 -2.14 -8.74
C GLY A 44 -8.32 -2.27 -9.46
N ASN A 45 -8.55 -3.41 -10.13
CA ASN A 45 -9.78 -3.72 -10.86
C ASN A 45 -10.17 -2.65 -11.91
N ARG A 46 -9.30 -2.42 -12.91
CA ARG A 46 -9.41 -1.28 -13.83
C ARG A 46 -10.36 -1.54 -15.01
N THR A 47 -11.18 -0.53 -15.31
CA THR A 47 -11.04 0.19 -16.60
C THR A 47 -10.64 1.65 -16.27
N PRO A 48 -9.89 2.38 -17.12
CA PRO A 48 -9.37 3.73 -16.82
C PRO A 48 -10.40 4.81 -16.45
N THR A 49 -11.69 4.50 -16.55
CA THR A 49 -12.82 5.40 -16.30
C THR A 49 -13.82 4.83 -15.29
N GLU A 50 -13.62 3.60 -14.80
CA GLU A 50 -14.56 2.94 -13.90
C GLU A 50 -13.78 2.35 -12.74
N GLY A 51 -13.98 2.92 -11.56
CA GLY A 51 -13.50 2.35 -10.33
C GLY A 51 -13.12 3.39 -9.29
N THR A 52 -12.90 2.87 -8.10
CA THR A 52 -12.54 3.64 -6.93
C THR A 52 -11.41 2.92 -6.19
N GLU A 53 -10.69 3.68 -5.39
CA GLU A 53 -9.64 3.21 -4.50
C GLU A 53 -9.92 3.70 -3.09
N ALA A 54 -9.43 2.97 -2.10
CA ALA A 54 -9.50 3.37 -0.72
C ALA A 54 -8.14 3.94 -0.28
N ILE A 55 -8.15 5.12 0.34
CA ILE A 55 -6.98 5.69 1.00
C ILE A 55 -7.27 5.89 2.48
N ILE A 56 -6.37 5.43 3.34
CA ILE A 56 -6.62 5.26 4.77
C ILE A 56 -5.40 5.78 5.53
N ASN A 57 -5.62 6.64 6.52
CA ASN A 57 -4.58 7.07 7.47
C ASN A 57 -4.52 6.05 8.60
N LEU A 58 -3.52 5.18 8.57
CA LEU A 58 -3.32 4.13 9.56
C LEU A 58 -2.99 4.70 10.95
N THR A 59 -2.37 5.88 11.01
CA THR A 59 -2.01 6.55 12.28
C THR A 59 -3.26 6.82 13.12
N ASP A 60 -4.33 7.26 12.46
CA ASP A 60 -5.55 7.72 13.12
C ASP A 60 -6.58 6.60 13.33
N LEU A 61 -6.29 5.35 12.95
CA LEU A 61 -7.18 4.20 13.18
C LEU A 61 -7.19 3.71 14.64
N THR A 62 -6.36 4.29 15.49
CA THR A 62 -6.25 3.95 16.91
C THR A 62 -6.37 5.21 17.76
N ALA A 63 -6.37 5.07 19.09
CA ALA A 63 -6.33 6.24 19.96
C ALA A 63 -5.09 7.11 19.61
N PRO A 64 -5.20 8.45 19.66
CA PRO A 64 -4.09 9.35 19.32
C PRO A 64 -2.79 8.94 20.00
N GLY A 65 -1.73 8.76 19.21
CA GLY A 65 -0.40 8.35 19.70
C GLY A 65 -0.21 6.85 19.97
N SER A 66 -1.21 6.00 19.73
CA SER A 66 -1.10 4.55 19.91
C SER A 66 -0.98 3.77 18.59
N GLY A 67 -1.12 4.45 17.46
CA GLY A 67 -1.21 3.83 16.13
C GLY A 67 0.14 3.57 15.49
N PRO A 68 0.15 2.78 14.41
CA PRO A 68 1.32 2.70 13.56
C PRO A 68 1.60 4.10 12.99
N SER A 69 2.83 4.57 13.17
CA SER A 69 3.36 5.76 12.50
C SER A 69 4.76 5.46 12.01
N MET A 70 5.31 6.34 11.17
CA MET A 70 6.70 6.25 10.71
C MET A 70 7.70 6.06 11.87
N ASN A 71 7.47 6.77 12.98
CA ASN A 71 8.30 6.70 14.19
C ASN A 71 8.14 5.38 14.97
N VAL A 72 6.96 4.79 14.92
CA VAL A 72 6.66 3.59 15.73
C VAL A 72 7.11 2.32 15.01
N LEU A 73 7.05 2.28 13.67
CA LEU A 73 7.53 1.14 12.90
C LEU A 73 9.05 0.92 13.03
N SER A 74 9.81 1.94 13.41
CA SER A 74 11.25 1.82 13.66
C SER A 74 11.59 1.44 15.12
N SER A 75 10.59 1.32 16.00
CA SER A 75 10.81 1.02 17.42
C SER A 75 11.07 -0.48 17.67
N THR A 76 11.90 -0.76 18.66
CA THR A 76 12.15 -2.12 19.18
C THR A 76 11.59 -2.18 20.60
N PRO A 77 10.77 -3.19 20.96
CA PRO A 77 10.42 -4.40 20.18
C PRO A 77 9.41 -4.13 19.05
N ALA A 78 9.45 -5.02 18.05
CA ALA A 78 8.49 -5.06 16.95
C ALA A 78 7.05 -5.07 17.47
N THR A 79 6.25 -4.08 17.07
CA THR A 79 4.82 -4.00 17.41
C THR A 79 3.99 -4.36 16.19
N THR A 80 2.93 -5.14 16.41
CA THR A 80 2.00 -5.56 15.36
C THR A 80 0.64 -4.91 15.58
N TYR A 81 0.12 -4.30 14.53
CA TYR A 81 -1.20 -3.70 14.48
C TYR A 81 -2.09 -4.49 13.53
N GLN A 82 -3.37 -4.61 13.89
CA GLN A 82 -4.37 -5.31 13.09
C GLN A 82 -5.61 -4.42 12.95
N PHE A 83 -6.14 -4.38 11.73
CA PHE A 83 -7.29 -3.56 11.37
C PHE A 83 -8.25 -4.39 10.51
N ASP A 84 -9.54 -4.20 10.75
CA ASP A 84 -10.59 -4.69 9.85
C ASP A 84 -10.94 -3.59 8.84
N LEU A 85 -10.53 -3.82 7.59
CA LEU A 85 -10.73 -2.93 6.45
C LEU A 85 -11.74 -3.50 5.45
N SER A 86 -12.55 -4.48 5.86
CA SER A 86 -13.58 -5.09 5.00
C SER A 86 -14.56 -4.05 4.42
N ALA A 87 -14.89 -3.02 5.20
CA ALA A 87 -15.71 -1.90 4.75
C ALA A 87 -15.06 -1.10 3.60
N TYR A 88 -13.75 -0.86 3.66
CA TYR A 88 -13.00 -0.16 2.61
C TYR A 88 -12.91 -0.97 1.33
N LEU A 89 -12.64 -2.27 1.43
CA LEU A 89 -12.65 -3.18 0.29
C LEU A 89 -14.03 -3.20 -0.38
N SER A 90 -15.08 -3.39 0.42
CA SER A 90 -16.45 -3.38 -0.11
C SER A 90 -16.82 -2.04 -0.75
N ALA A 91 -16.46 -0.91 -0.11
CA ALA A 91 -16.86 0.43 -0.55
C ALA A 91 -16.13 0.88 -1.81
N ALA A 92 -14.87 0.52 -1.97
CA ALA A 92 -14.12 0.82 -3.19
C ALA A 92 -14.56 -0.02 -4.41
N GLY A 93 -15.69 -0.76 -4.31
CA GLY A 93 -16.13 -1.68 -5.35
C GLY A 93 -15.10 -2.78 -5.62
N ILE A 94 -14.19 -2.97 -4.67
CA ILE A 94 -13.14 -3.96 -4.71
C ILE A 94 -13.75 -5.26 -4.25
N ILE A 95 -14.49 -5.87 -5.14
CA ILE A 95 -14.89 -7.24 -5.00
C ILE A 95 -14.24 -7.92 -6.20
N ASP A 96 -13.42 -8.94 -5.94
CA ASP A 96 -12.93 -9.83 -6.98
C ASP A 96 -14.11 -10.67 -7.51
N ASN A 97 -15.06 -9.98 -8.14
CA ASN A 97 -16.29 -10.54 -8.69
C ASN A 97 -16.07 -11.04 -10.10
N ASN A 98 -14.88 -10.85 -10.68
CA ASN A 98 -14.57 -11.30 -12.03
C ASN A 98 -13.20 -11.98 -12.12
N PRO A 99 -13.12 -13.28 -11.77
CA PRO A 99 -11.92 -14.08 -12.02
C PRO A 99 -11.57 -14.19 -13.53
N ALA A 100 -12.41 -13.68 -14.44
CA ALA A 100 -12.20 -13.76 -15.88
C ALA A 100 -11.50 -12.52 -16.50
N THR A 101 -11.23 -11.45 -15.73
CA THR A 101 -10.40 -10.31 -16.19
C THR A 101 -9.15 -10.19 -15.32
N PRO A 102 -8.12 -11.04 -15.55
CA PRO A 102 -6.87 -11.05 -14.78
C PRO A 102 -6.00 -9.80 -14.97
N ASP A 103 -6.41 -8.87 -15.84
CA ASP A 103 -5.55 -7.78 -16.29
C ASP A 103 -5.25 -6.74 -15.20
N TYR A 104 -6.07 -6.68 -14.14
CA TYR A 104 -5.94 -5.67 -13.09
C TYR A 104 -6.26 -6.22 -11.69
N PRO A 105 -5.38 -7.05 -11.12
CA PRO A 105 -5.58 -7.57 -9.76
C PRO A 105 -5.67 -6.42 -8.75
N LEU A 106 -6.37 -6.66 -7.65
CA LEU A 106 -6.33 -5.72 -6.55
C LEU A 106 -4.93 -5.66 -5.95
N ARG A 107 -4.46 -4.43 -5.75
CA ARG A 107 -3.19 -4.12 -5.14
C ARG A 107 -3.36 -3.22 -3.93
N TYR A 108 -2.35 -3.22 -3.08
CA TYR A 108 -2.24 -2.28 -1.98
C TYR A 108 -0.80 -1.84 -1.81
N THR A 109 -0.62 -0.67 -1.20
CA THR A 109 0.68 -0.15 -0.79
C THR A 109 0.57 0.61 0.51
N VAL A 110 1.65 0.59 1.29
CA VAL A 110 1.81 1.40 2.50
C VAL A 110 2.89 2.43 2.20
N MET A 111 2.63 3.68 2.53
CA MET A 111 3.58 4.77 2.33
C MET A 111 3.50 5.80 3.42
N GLY A 112 4.61 6.47 3.68
CA GLY A 112 4.69 7.54 4.66
C GLY A 112 5.91 8.41 4.39
N TYR A 113 5.89 9.63 4.90
CA TYR A 113 7.04 10.51 4.84
C TYR A 113 7.17 11.29 6.14
N GLN A 114 8.40 11.61 6.51
CA GLN A 114 8.70 12.35 7.71
C GLN A 114 9.92 13.25 7.47
N ALA A 115 9.84 14.52 7.86
CA ALA A 115 11.02 15.36 7.89
C ALA A 115 11.89 14.96 9.07
N ASP A 116 13.20 14.88 8.85
CA ASP A 116 14.17 14.80 9.93
C ASP A 116 14.37 16.20 10.52
N GLY A 117 13.96 16.37 11.78
CA GLY A 117 14.05 17.66 12.47
C GLY A 117 15.48 18.08 12.85
N SER A 118 16.45 17.18 12.76
CA SER A 118 17.85 17.39 13.13
C SER A 118 18.75 17.74 11.94
N THR A 119 18.44 17.23 10.75
CA THR A 119 19.26 17.41 9.54
C THR A 119 18.58 18.21 8.44
N GLY A 120 17.26 18.38 8.52
CA GLY A 120 16.45 18.93 7.42
C GLY A 120 16.24 17.97 6.25
N GLY A 121 16.64 16.70 6.38
CA GLY A 121 16.37 15.62 5.44
C GLY A 121 14.93 15.09 5.52
N PHE A 122 14.65 14.06 4.73
CA PHE A 122 13.37 13.37 4.71
C PHE A 122 13.56 11.86 4.72
N SER A 123 12.84 11.20 5.61
CA SER A 123 12.61 9.78 5.58
C SER A 123 11.35 9.45 4.80
N SER A 124 11.43 8.47 3.91
CA SER A 124 10.31 7.99 3.11
C SER A 124 10.16 6.48 3.27
N LEU A 125 8.94 6.03 3.52
CA LEU A 125 8.59 4.62 3.60
C LEU A 125 7.74 4.22 2.40
N GLY A 126 8.09 3.09 1.80
CA GLY A 126 7.29 2.44 0.77
C GLY A 126 7.23 0.95 1.03
N GLY A 127 6.05 0.37 0.90
CA GLY A 127 5.92 -1.08 0.82
C GLY A 127 6.48 -1.59 -0.51
N THR A 128 7.01 -2.81 -0.56
CA THR A 128 7.46 -3.46 -1.78
C THR A 128 7.20 -4.95 -1.73
N SER A 129 6.83 -5.54 -2.86
CA SER A 129 6.63 -6.99 -3.00
C SER A 129 7.93 -7.79 -3.10
N LEU A 130 9.08 -7.11 -3.16
CA LEU A 130 10.39 -7.73 -3.34
C LEU A 130 11.10 -7.90 -1.99
N SER A 131 11.36 -9.15 -1.59
CA SER A 131 12.05 -9.48 -0.33
C SER A 131 13.53 -9.07 -0.28
N ASN A 132 14.15 -8.77 -1.43
CA ASN A 132 15.61 -8.65 -1.58
C ASN A 132 16.10 -7.26 -2.03
N GLN A 133 15.35 -6.19 -1.76
CA GLN A 133 15.75 -4.81 -2.13
C GLN A 133 16.69 -4.14 -1.11
N VAL A 134 17.27 -4.89 -0.18
CA VAL A 134 18.31 -4.36 0.73
C VAL A 134 19.59 -4.16 -0.08
N GLY A 135 19.85 -2.93 -0.48
CA GLY A 135 21.01 -2.51 -1.26
C GLY A 135 21.04 -0.99 -1.43
N THR A 136 22.16 -0.45 -1.91
CA THR A 136 22.33 0.99 -2.19
C THR A 136 21.43 1.38 -3.34
N VAL A 137 20.25 1.88 -3.03
CA VAL A 137 19.33 2.41 -4.03
C VAL A 137 19.59 3.91 -4.10
N HIS A 138 20.42 4.30 -5.07
CA HIS A 138 20.74 5.69 -5.30
C HIS A 138 19.55 6.40 -5.91
N GLY A 139 19.17 7.51 -5.28
CA GLY A 139 18.36 8.55 -5.88
C GLY A 139 16.86 8.28 -5.81
N SER A 140 16.19 9.06 -4.95
CA SER A 140 14.90 9.72 -5.23
C SER A 140 14.06 10.05 -3.99
N VAL A 141 14.56 9.77 -2.77
CA VAL A 141 13.82 10.04 -1.51
C VAL A 141 13.30 11.48 -1.47
N GLY A 142 14.08 12.46 -1.94
CA GLY A 142 13.62 13.84 -2.08
C GLY A 142 12.44 14.02 -3.07
N SER A 143 12.47 13.37 -4.23
CA SER A 143 11.35 13.40 -5.19
C SER A 143 10.11 12.70 -4.65
N PHE A 144 10.28 11.63 -3.88
CA PHE A 144 9.19 10.97 -3.17
C PHE A 144 8.58 11.89 -2.12
N ALA A 145 9.41 12.52 -1.29
CA ALA A 145 8.98 13.47 -0.27
C ALA A 145 8.21 14.65 -0.89
N VAL A 146 8.70 15.22 -2.00
CA VAL A 146 7.99 16.25 -2.76
C VAL A 146 6.64 15.73 -3.28
N GLY A 147 6.61 14.49 -3.80
CA GLY A 147 5.39 13.84 -4.25
C GLY A 147 4.34 13.70 -3.14
N MET A 148 4.76 13.24 -1.96
CA MET A 148 3.91 13.10 -0.77
C MET A 148 3.45 14.44 -0.22
N GLN A 149 4.33 15.46 -0.16
CA GLN A 149 3.96 16.82 0.26
C GLN A 149 2.93 17.45 -0.68
N ASN A 150 3.04 17.21 -1.98
CA ASN A 150 2.04 17.67 -2.95
C ASN A 150 0.73 16.88 -2.89
N TRP A 151 0.70 15.76 -2.15
CA TRP A 151 -0.49 14.96 -1.94
C TRP A 151 -1.23 15.37 -0.65
N SER A 152 -0.50 15.65 0.44
CA SER A 152 -1.07 16.10 1.72
C SER A 152 -1.92 17.37 1.62
N GLY A 153 -1.59 18.28 0.71
CA GLY A 153 -2.36 19.50 0.48
C GLY A 153 -3.59 19.34 -0.43
N ALA A 154 -3.83 18.16 -1.02
CA ALA A 154 -4.68 18.06 -2.20
C ALA A 154 -5.85 17.08 -2.10
N ALA A 155 -5.89 16.12 -1.16
CA ALA A 155 -6.98 15.14 -1.02
C ALA A 155 -8.29 15.74 -0.42
N THR A 156 -8.70 16.88 -0.95
CA THR A 156 -9.92 17.61 -0.59
C THR A 156 -10.90 17.55 -1.75
N ASP A 157 -11.92 16.70 -1.66
CA ASP A 157 -13.05 16.75 -2.59
C ASP A 157 -14.34 16.64 -1.78
N ALA A 158 -15.11 17.73 -1.81
CA ALA A 158 -16.34 17.85 -1.04
C ALA A 158 -17.47 16.90 -1.49
N ASN A 159 -17.28 16.23 -2.62
CA ASN A 159 -18.27 15.32 -3.18
C ASN A 159 -17.94 13.84 -2.93
N MET A 160 -16.83 13.53 -2.25
CA MET A 160 -16.40 12.16 -2.04
C MET A 160 -16.91 11.62 -0.70
N PRO A 161 -17.38 10.35 -0.65
CA PRO A 161 -17.86 9.76 0.59
C PRO A 161 -16.69 9.56 1.55
N ASN A 162 -16.70 10.27 2.67
CA ASN A 162 -15.79 10.00 3.77
C ASN A 162 -16.26 8.71 4.46
N LEU A 163 -15.39 7.70 4.55
CA LEU A 163 -15.73 6.48 5.28
C LEU A 163 -15.53 6.75 6.76
N THR A 164 -16.59 7.26 7.38
CA THR A 164 -16.66 7.57 8.81
C THR A 164 -17.46 6.56 9.64
N PRO A 165 -17.31 5.22 9.48
CA PRO A 165 -17.61 4.35 10.61
C PRO A 165 -16.76 4.76 11.83
N PRO A 166 -17.26 4.59 13.06
CA PRO A 166 -16.46 4.85 14.26
C PRO A 166 -15.13 4.07 14.21
N GLY A 167 -14.00 4.79 14.26
CA GLY A 167 -12.65 4.19 14.22
C GLY A 167 -12.05 4.01 12.81
N GLN A 168 -12.66 4.59 11.77
CA GLN A 168 -12.17 4.52 10.39
C GLN A 168 -11.82 5.93 9.90
N ASN A 169 -10.53 6.14 9.57
CA ASN A 169 -9.99 7.37 8.99
C ASN A 169 -9.52 7.07 7.57
N GLY A 170 -10.46 7.11 6.62
CA GLY A 170 -10.16 6.86 5.21
C GLY A 170 -11.27 7.35 4.28
N SER A 171 -10.93 7.45 2.99
CA SER A 171 -11.82 7.90 1.93
C SER A 171 -11.78 6.91 0.77
N VAL A 172 -12.92 6.77 0.09
CA VAL A 172 -12.99 6.06 -1.19
C VAL A 172 -13.05 7.09 -2.29
N ILE A 173 -12.04 7.07 -3.16
CA ILE A 173 -11.91 8.04 -4.23
C ILE A 173 -11.89 7.43 -5.63
N ALA A 174 -12.47 8.14 -6.59
CA ALA A 174 -12.48 7.74 -7.98
C ALA A 174 -11.07 7.80 -8.56
N PHE A 175 -10.74 6.88 -9.48
CA PHE A 175 -9.40 6.83 -10.07
C PHE A 175 -9.03 8.07 -10.88
N ASP A 176 -9.99 8.72 -11.50
CA ASP A 176 -9.80 9.97 -12.26
C ASP A 176 -9.64 11.21 -11.37
N ASN A 177 -9.84 11.06 -10.06
CA ASN A 177 -9.52 12.10 -9.11
C ASN A 177 -8.01 12.37 -9.13
N PRO A 178 -7.55 13.63 -9.27
CA PRO A 178 -6.12 13.97 -9.31
C PRO A 178 -5.38 13.64 -8.01
N ASN A 179 -6.11 13.30 -6.95
CA ASN A 179 -5.57 12.91 -5.65
C ASN A 179 -5.65 11.41 -5.41
N SER A 180 -6.05 10.63 -6.41
CA SER A 180 -5.98 9.18 -6.36
C SER A 180 -4.53 8.72 -6.26
N ALA A 181 -4.27 7.76 -5.38
CA ALA A 181 -3.03 7.00 -5.33
C ALA A 181 -2.66 6.54 -6.73
N SER A 182 -3.62 6.03 -7.53
CA SER A 182 -3.38 5.61 -8.91
C SER A 182 -2.92 6.76 -9.83
N ALA A 183 -3.48 7.96 -9.71
CA ALA A 183 -3.04 9.14 -10.45
C ALA A 183 -1.64 9.62 -10.01
N ARG A 184 -1.23 9.32 -8.77
CA ARG A 184 0.05 9.76 -8.17
C ARG A 184 1.17 8.70 -8.28
N THR A 185 0.84 7.41 -8.30
CA THR A 185 1.77 6.28 -8.43
C THR A 185 2.01 5.87 -9.88
N PHE A 186 1.27 6.46 -10.82
CA PHE A 186 1.37 6.19 -12.26
C PHE A 186 1.20 4.70 -12.61
N THR A 187 1.39 4.35 -13.89
CA THR A 187 1.27 2.98 -14.39
C THR A 187 2.40 2.06 -13.93
N THR A 188 3.49 2.62 -13.42
CA THR A 188 4.69 1.86 -12.98
C THR A 188 4.64 1.44 -11.52
N GLU A 189 3.58 1.81 -10.77
CA GLU A 189 3.44 1.52 -9.33
C GLU A 189 4.59 2.09 -8.51
N ARG A 190 5.03 3.27 -8.92
CA ARG A 190 6.10 4.05 -8.29
C ARG A 190 5.58 5.46 -8.12
N LEU A 191 5.45 5.91 -6.88
CA LEU A 191 5.04 7.28 -6.59
C LEU A 191 5.93 8.26 -7.36
N PHE A 192 5.36 9.04 -8.29
CA PHE A 192 6.08 9.99 -9.15
C PHE A 192 7.34 9.47 -9.85
N ASN A 193 7.41 8.17 -10.18
CA ASN A 193 8.62 7.53 -10.73
C ASN A 193 9.88 7.77 -9.88
N SER A 194 9.69 8.13 -8.61
CA SER A 194 10.76 8.46 -7.68
C SER A 194 11.23 7.18 -7.02
N PHE A 195 10.37 6.47 -6.29
CA PHE A 195 10.79 5.27 -5.58
C PHE A 195 11.22 4.16 -6.57
N ASN A 196 12.45 3.66 -6.43
CA ASN A 196 13.05 2.73 -7.39
C ASN A 196 12.55 1.28 -7.27
N VAL A 197 11.69 1.02 -6.28
CA VAL A 197 11.04 -0.29 -6.10
C VAL A 197 9.56 -0.19 -6.43
N VAL A 198 9.01 -1.30 -6.93
CA VAL A 198 7.57 -1.43 -7.11
C VAL A 198 6.92 -1.36 -5.74
N MET A 199 6.00 -0.42 -5.56
CA MET A 199 5.43 -0.14 -4.26
C MET A 199 4.22 -1.02 -3.90
N ALA A 200 3.75 -1.82 -4.86
CA ALA A 200 2.50 -2.55 -4.77
C ALA A 200 2.69 -4.02 -4.37
N GLY A 201 1.77 -4.54 -3.56
CA GLY A 201 1.55 -5.97 -3.34
C GLY A 201 0.13 -6.36 -3.75
N ASN A 202 -0.07 -7.60 -4.18
CA ASN A 202 -1.43 -8.14 -4.38
C ASN A 202 -2.07 -8.48 -3.02
N LEU A 203 -3.38 -8.67 -2.98
CA LEU A 203 -4.02 -9.28 -1.81
C LEU A 203 -3.38 -10.62 -1.44
N ASP A 204 -3.38 -10.92 -0.14
CA ASP A 204 -2.76 -12.11 0.46
C ASP A 204 -1.25 -12.26 0.18
N GLN A 205 -0.61 -11.22 -0.37
CA GLN A 205 0.83 -11.15 -0.55
C GLN A 205 1.44 -10.26 0.53
N LEU A 206 2.52 -10.74 1.13
CA LEU A 206 3.31 -9.95 2.08
C LEU A 206 4.00 -8.78 1.37
N LEU A 207 3.86 -7.59 1.94
CA LEU A 207 4.49 -6.36 1.51
C LEU A 207 5.59 -5.99 2.51
N TYR A 208 6.84 -5.89 2.05
CA TYR A 208 7.96 -5.47 2.90
C TYR A 208 8.04 -3.96 2.96
N LEU A 209 8.15 -3.38 4.14
CA LEU A 209 8.26 -1.94 4.31
C LEU A 209 9.74 -1.56 4.31
N VAL A 210 10.12 -0.72 3.37
CA VAL A 210 11.48 -0.18 3.27
C VAL A 210 11.46 1.32 3.48
N GLN A 211 12.46 1.82 4.19
CA GLN A 211 12.68 3.23 4.44
C GLN A 211 13.97 3.67 3.75
N GLY A 212 13.90 4.77 3.01
CA GLY A 212 15.06 5.50 2.53
C GLY A 212 15.17 6.86 3.21
N ASP A 213 16.38 7.35 3.35
CA ASP A 213 16.69 8.70 3.82
C ASP A 213 17.26 9.54 2.68
N SER A 214 17.05 10.86 2.73
CA SER A 214 17.56 11.82 1.75
C SER A 214 18.82 12.54 2.22
N GLU A 215 19.30 12.29 3.44
CA GLU A 215 20.40 13.03 4.06
C GLU A 215 21.75 12.80 3.38
N LEU A 216 22.08 11.54 3.08
CA LEU A 216 23.36 11.20 2.47
C LEU A 216 23.17 10.69 1.05
N ILE A 217 24.09 11.13 0.19
CA ILE A 217 24.33 10.46 -1.08
C ILE A 217 24.73 9.03 -0.70
N ASP A 218 23.87 8.07 -1.06
CA ASP A 218 24.08 6.62 -0.92
C ASP A 218 23.52 5.96 0.36
N ASP A 219 22.52 6.56 1.01
CA ASP A 219 21.84 5.91 2.12
C ASP A 219 21.17 4.58 1.69
N PRO A 220 21.44 3.47 2.38
CA PRO A 220 20.84 2.18 2.05
C PRO A 220 19.35 2.18 2.39
N LEU A 221 18.55 1.43 1.63
CA LEU A 221 17.18 1.12 2.05
C LEU A 221 17.21 0.21 3.27
N LEU A 222 16.56 0.66 4.34
CA LEU A 222 16.42 -0.07 5.58
C LEU A 222 15.07 -0.77 5.63
N GLY A 223 15.04 -2.07 5.95
CA GLY A 223 13.80 -2.78 6.22
C GLY A 223 13.19 -2.33 7.55
N LYS A 224 11.95 -1.82 7.53
CA LYS A 224 11.25 -1.28 8.71
C LYS A 224 10.03 -2.09 9.14
N GLY A 225 9.72 -3.15 8.42
CA GLY A 225 8.63 -4.03 8.81
C GLY A 225 7.99 -4.72 7.63
N GLN A 226 6.78 -5.20 7.85
CA GLN A 226 6.00 -5.89 6.84
C GLN A 226 4.51 -5.59 7.04
N ALA A 227 3.76 -5.67 5.96
CA ALA A 227 2.31 -5.54 5.96
C ALA A 227 1.67 -6.67 5.15
N LEU A 228 0.47 -7.06 5.53
CA LEU A 228 -0.34 -8.05 4.83
C LEU A 228 -1.80 -7.57 4.82
N LEU A 229 -2.35 -7.37 3.63
CA LEU A 229 -3.78 -7.19 3.42
C LEU A 229 -4.37 -8.47 2.86
N THR A 230 -5.25 -9.12 3.63
CA THR A 230 -5.95 -10.32 3.17
C THR A 230 -7.17 -9.99 2.32
N ALA A 231 -7.62 -10.92 1.49
CA ALA A 231 -8.84 -10.75 0.70
C ALA A 231 -10.11 -10.50 1.52
N ASN A 232 -10.13 -10.90 2.80
CA ASN A 232 -11.25 -10.66 3.72
C ASN A 232 -11.23 -9.26 4.37
N GLY A 233 -10.22 -8.42 4.05
CA GLY A 233 -10.09 -7.08 4.62
C GLY A 233 -9.32 -7.03 5.93
N ASN A 234 -8.79 -8.15 6.43
CA ASN A 234 -7.88 -8.09 7.57
C ASN A 234 -6.54 -7.52 7.10
N PHE A 235 -6.19 -6.35 7.62
CA PHE A 235 -4.90 -5.72 7.41
C PHE A 235 -4.04 -5.86 8.66
N GLN A 236 -2.82 -6.34 8.47
CA GLN A 236 -1.82 -6.46 9.52
C GLN A 236 -0.58 -5.68 9.11
N ILE A 237 -0.01 -4.91 10.04
CA ILE A 237 1.27 -4.23 9.86
C ILE A 237 2.14 -4.47 11.09
N THR A 238 3.35 -4.97 10.87
CA THR A 238 4.34 -5.25 11.90
C THR A 238 5.55 -4.38 11.66
N GLY A 239 5.85 -3.50 12.62
CA GLY A 239 7.08 -2.72 12.63
C GLY A 239 8.26 -3.53 13.15
N GLY A 240 9.45 -2.97 13.03
CA GLY A 240 10.70 -3.53 13.49
C GLY A 240 11.69 -3.72 12.34
N GLU A 241 12.98 -3.63 12.67
CA GLU A 241 14.01 -3.93 11.69
C GLU A 241 13.85 -5.38 11.23
N LEU A 242 13.60 -5.56 9.94
CA LEU A 242 13.60 -6.89 9.36
C LEU A 242 15.01 -7.42 9.55
N ALA A 243 15.15 -8.48 10.35
CA ALA A 243 16.42 -9.19 10.46
C ALA A 243 16.91 -9.47 9.03
N PRO A 244 18.17 -9.17 8.70
CA PRO A 244 18.70 -9.45 7.37
C PRO A 244 18.31 -10.88 7.01
N VAL A 245 17.52 -11.05 5.95
CA VAL A 245 17.07 -12.38 5.53
C VAL A 245 18.35 -13.19 5.41
N PRO A 246 18.57 -14.24 6.22
CA PRO A 246 19.81 -14.98 6.18
C PRO A 246 19.93 -15.52 4.76
N VAL A 247 20.82 -14.92 3.96
CA VAL A 247 21.13 -15.43 2.64
C VAL A 247 21.56 -16.85 2.91
N PRO A 248 20.84 -17.88 2.42
CA PRO A 248 21.10 -19.24 2.81
C PRO A 248 22.59 -19.48 2.67
N ALA A 249 23.26 -19.95 3.72
CA ALA A 249 24.72 -20.11 3.69
C ALA A 249 25.16 -20.89 2.44
N ALA A 250 24.27 -21.75 1.91
CA ALA A 250 24.36 -22.37 0.61
C ALA A 250 24.64 -21.39 -0.55
N ALA A 251 23.94 -20.27 -0.72
CA ALA A 251 24.21 -19.33 -1.81
C ALA A 251 25.61 -18.70 -1.70
N VAL A 252 26.07 -18.40 -0.48
CA VAL A 252 27.44 -17.90 -0.23
C VAL A 252 28.47 -19.01 -0.47
N LEU A 253 28.21 -20.24 -0.01
CA LEU A 253 29.05 -21.42 -0.23
C LEU A 253 29.12 -21.84 -1.70
N PHE A 254 28.01 -21.77 -2.43
CA PHE A 254 27.96 -22.06 -3.85
C PHE A 254 28.68 -20.98 -4.66
N GLY A 255 28.48 -19.70 -4.33
CA GLY A 255 29.19 -18.60 -4.98
C GLY A 255 30.70 -18.65 -4.77
N THR A 256 31.14 -18.81 -3.52
CA THR A 256 32.57 -18.93 -3.18
C THR A 256 33.18 -20.23 -3.69
N GLY A 257 32.42 -21.33 -3.69
CA GLY A 257 32.83 -22.63 -4.24
C GLY A 257 33.05 -22.60 -5.75
N LEU A 258 32.20 -21.90 -6.52
CA LEU A 258 32.36 -21.71 -7.96
C LEU A 258 33.65 -20.92 -8.29
N ILE A 259 33.93 -19.86 -7.55
CA ILE A 259 35.17 -19.08 -7.71
C ILE A 259 36.40 -19.95 -7.40
N GLY A 260 36.32 -20.76 -6.33
CA GLY A 260 37.38 -21.71 -5.98
C GLY A 260 37.64 -22.74 -7.08
N LEU A 261 36.57 -23.32 -7.68
CA LEU A 261 36.66 -24.29 -8.77
C LEU A 261 37.28 -23.69 -10.04
N VAL A 262 36.91 -22.45 -10.40
CA VAL A 262 37.51 -21.74 -11.54
C VAL A 262 39.00 -21.51 -11.30
N GLY A 263 39.41 -21.14 -10.09
CA GLY A 263 40.82 -20.98 -9.73
C GLY A 263 41.63 -22.28 -9.88
N ILE A 264 41.08 -23.41 -9.44
CA ILE A 264 41.73 -24.73 -9.57
C ILE A 264 41.82 -25.16 -11.04
N ALA A 265 40.74 -24.97 -11.82
CA ALA A 265 40.72 -25.31 -13.24
C ALA A 265 41.78 -24.50 -14.02
N ARG A 266 41.94 -23.21 -13.71
CA ARG A 266 42.95 -22.34 -14.34
C ARG A 266 44.37 -22.80 -14.02
N ARG A 267 44.63 -23.20 -12.77
CA ARG A 267 45.95 -23.72 -12.37
C ARG A 267 46.32 -25.02 -13.09
N LYS A 268 45.34 -25.90 -13.37
CA LYS A 268 45.59 -27.12 -14.15
C LYS A 268 45.91 -26.85 -15.61
N LEU A 269 45.25 -25.89 -16.25
CA LEU A 269 45.48 -25.56 -17.66
C LEU A 269 46.84 -24.89 -17.90
N PHE A 270 47.28 -23.99 -17.01
CA PHE A 270 48.57 -23.30 -17.17
C PHE A 270 49.77 -24.07 -16.58
N GLY A 271 49.52 -25.01 -15.67
CA GLY A 271 50.59 -25.86 -15.11
C GLY A 271 51.07 -26.98 -16.03
N GLN A 272 50.38 -27.26 -17.14
CA GLN A 272 50.80 -28.24 -18.14
C GLN A 272 51.54 -27.64 -19.35
N ALA A 273 51.65 -26.31 -19.41
CA ALA A 273 52.31 -25.59 -20.50
C ALA A 273 53.76 -25.17 -20.19
N ALA A 274 54.33 -25.62 -19.07
CA ALA A 274 55.72 -25.43 -18.66
C ALA A 274 56.38 -26.79 -18.44
#